data_AF-A0A9D1F027-F1
#
_entry.id   AF-A0A9D1F027-F1
#
_cell.length_a   1.000
_cell.length_b   1.000
_cell.length_c   1.000
_cell.angle_alpha   90.00
_cell.angle_beta   90.00
_cell.angle_gamma   90.00
#
_symmetry.space_group_name_H-M   'P 1'
#
loop_
_entity.id
_entity.type
_entity.pdbx_description
1 polymer ?
#
loop_
_entity_poly.entity_id
_entity_poly.type
_entity_poly.pdbx_seq_one_letter_code
_entity_poly.pdbx_strand_id
1 'polypeptide(L)'
;DIDAAATLFNASGDNTNFEYEIVGNFDDEKLSAFNGMFHEVTKKGVTKYEVATGYRMRYLKECGVDLRFVNPVKDVARQNLVRCGGMEMPKILGGILKYYYFECGAASVGVEDAIKYLADTDYVGYGFDDLYDTYRVKIANLLYAMFTGLRFSKPWSGRSDVSGGYIVVKRDGDVVAFHSCIADEFKDFLIDKLKFEGPSCTRHKYMEIYKKDDGKYYLKLALQFRFKLKK
;
A
#
# COMPACT_ATOMS: atom_id res chain seq x y z
N ASP A 1 17.26 3.50 -16.36
CA ASP A 1 18.24 3.22 -15.29
C ASP A 1 18.03 1.79 -14.86
N ILE A 2 18.92 0.87 -15.24
CA ILE A 2 18.72 -0.57 -15.03
C ILE A 2 18.75 -0.93 -13.53
N ASP A 3 19.21 0.00 -12.70
CA ASP A 3 19.32 -0.10 -11.25
C ASP A 3 18.06 0.38 -10.49
N ALA A 4 17.10 0.99 -11.19
CA ALA A 4 15.84 1.39 -10.56
C ALA A 4 14.99 0.16 -10.23
N ALA A 5 14.51 0.08 -8.98
CA ALA A 5 13.61 -0.98 -8.55
C ALA A 5 12.37 -1.02 -9.46
N ALA A 6 12.16 -2.16 -10.12
CA ALA A 6 10.94 -2.40 -10.88
C ALA A 6 9.72 -2.19 -9.97
N THR A 7 8.65 -1.62 -10.52
CA THR A 7 7.42 -1.36 -9.77
C THR A 7 6.34 -2.30 -10.26
N LEU A 8 5.71 -3.05 -9.35
CA LEU A 8 4.54 -3.85 -9.69
C LEU A 8 3.30 -2.95 -9.84
N PHE A 9 3.08 -2.08 -8.85
CA PHE A 9 1.90 -1.24 -8.78
C PHE A 9 2.30 0.19 -8.41
N ASN A 10 2.25 1.09 -9.38
CA ASN A 10 2.61 2.50 -9.20
C ASN A 10 1.44 3.28 -8.60
N ALA A 11 1.76 4.25 -7.74
CA ALA A 11 0.79 5.25 -7.33
C ALA A 11 0.29 6.07 -8.54
N SER A 12 -0.96 6.49 -8.53
CA SER A 12 -1.59 7.20 -9.67
C SER A 12 -2.55 8.27 -9.18
N GLY A 13 -2.05 9.49 -9.02
CA GLY A 13 -2.82 10.59 -8.42
C GLY A 13 -3.46 10.15 -7.11
N ASP A 14 -4.75 10.44 -6.95
CA ASP A 14 -5.58 10.00 -5.83
C ASP A 14 -6.29 8.65 -6.06
N ASN A 15 -6.09 8.00 -7.21
CA ASN A 15 -6.71 6.71 -7.51
C ASN A 15 -6.18 5.58 -6.62
N THR A 16 -4.97 5.73 -6.10
CA THR A 16 -4.30 4.74 -5.24
C THR A 16 -4.35 5.10 -3.76
N ASN A 17 -5.19 6.07 -3.39
CA ASN A 17 -5.30 6.54 -2.02
C ASN A 17 -6.43 5.83 -1.28
N PHE A 18 -6.20 5.59 0.00
CA PHE A 18 -7.11 4.97 0.95
C PHE A 18 -7.35 5.98 2.07
N GLU A 19 -8.62 6.17 2.43
CA GLU A 19 -9.04 7.13 3.45
C GLU A 19 -9.18 6.44 4.81
N TYR A 20 -8.73 7.14 5.85
CA TYR A 20 -8.77 6.72 7.24
C TYR A 20 -9.37 7.84 8.07
N GLU A 21 -10.23 7.49 9.02
CA GLU A 21 -10.67 8.37 10.10
C GLU A 21 -9.65 8.32 11.22
N ILE A 22 -9.31 9.48 11.77
CA ILE A 22 -8.47 9.60 12.97
C ILE A 22 -9.37 9.43 14.19
N VAL A 23 -9.13 8.38 14.96
CA VAL A 23 -9.93 8.01 16.13
C VAL A 23 -9.15 8.33 17.40
N GLY A 24 -9.73 9.12 18.29
CA GLY A 24 -9.12 9.57 19.53
C GLY A 24 -9.30 11.08 19.73
N ASN A 25 -8.61 11.64 20.73
CA ASN A 25 -8.68 13.07 21.03
C ASN A 25 -7.85 13.89 20.04
N PHE A 26 -8.49 14.41 18.98
CA PHE A 26 -7.83 15.17 17.92
C PHE A 26 -8.51 16.52 17.67
N ASP A 27 -7.72 17.56 17.38
CA ASP A 27 -8.17 18.94 17.23
C ASP A 27 -7.43 19.67 16.10
N ASP A 28 -7.82 20.92 15.83
CA ASP A 28 -7.28 21.73 14.73
C ASP A 28 -5.82 22.17 14.99
N GLU A 29 -5.38 22.24 16.25
CA GLU A 29 -3.98 22.51 16.60
C GLU A 29 -3.10 21.32 16.21
N LYS A 30 -3.52 20.09 16.55
CA LYS A 30 -2.83 18.85 16.15
C LYS A 30 -2.83 18.65 14.64
N LEU A 31 -3.92 18.99 13.96
CA LEU A 31 -3.98 19.01 12.49
C LEU A 31 -2.90 19.92 11.91
N SER A 32 -2.83 21.16 12.41
CA SER A 32 -1.90 22.18 11.92
C SER A 32 -0.45 21.78 12.17
N ALA A 33 -0.16 21.23 13.35
CA ALA A 33 1.14 20.68 13.69
C ALA A 33 1.54 19.54 12.74
N PHE A 34 0.67 18.54 12.53
CA PHE A 34 0.93 17.43 11.62
C PHE A 34 1.19 17.89 10.19
N ASN A 35 0.33 18.75 9.64
CA ASN A 35 0.43 19.23 8.26
C ASN A 35 1.64 20.15 8.04
N GLY A 36 2.18 20.76 9.11
CA GLY A 36 3.39 21.57 9.10
C GLY A 36 4.71 20.79 9.16
N MET A 37 4.69 19.46 9.31
CA MET A 37 5.91 18.67 9.44
C MET A 37 6.54 18.34 8.08
N PHE A 38 7.77 18.84 7.86
CA PHE A 38 8.58 18.61 6.66
C PHE A 38 10.05 18.32 7.03
N HIS A 39 10.77 17.66 6.13
CA HIS A 39 12.23 17.53 6.16
C HIS A 39 12.86 18.35 5.07
N GLU A 40 13.96 18.99 5.41
CA GLU A 40 14.85 19.59 4.42
C GLU A 40 15.63 18.50 3.70
N VAL A 41 15.63 18.55 2.37
CA VAL A 41 16.32 17.58 1.51
C VAL A 41 17.01 18.32 0.37
N THR A 42 18.30 18.08 0.20
CA THR A 42 19.06 18.64 -0.92
C THR A 42 19.06 17.66 -2.09
N LYS A 43 18.41 18.01 -3.20
CA LYS A 43 18.40 17.21 -4.43
C LYS A 43 18.96 18.02 -5.59
N LYS A 44 20.02 17.51 -6.22
CA LYS A 44 20.72 18.16 -7.34
C LYS A 44 21.12 19.62 -7.02
N GLY A 45 21.61 19.86 -5.80
CA GLY A 45 22.05 21.19 -5.35
C GLY A 45 20.93 22.17 -4.97
N VAL A 46 19.66 21.74 -4.97
CA VAL A 46 18.52 22.57 -4.57
C VAL A 46 17.93 22.04 -3.27
N THR A 47 17.83 22.91 -2.26
CA THR A 47 17.11 22.65 -1.02
C THR A 47 15.61 22.56 -1.28
N LYS A 48 14.99 21.48 -0.85
CA LYS A 48 13.55 21.22 -0.94
C LYS A 48 13.00 20.78 0.41
N TYR A 49 11.72 21.02 0.64
CA TYR A 49 11.01 20.51 1.81
C TYR A 49 10.12 19.35 1.39
N GLU A 50 10.36 18.16 1.92
CA GLU A 50 9.56 16.96 1.66
C GLU A 50 8.73 16.60 2.89
N VAL A 51 7.56 16.01 2.67
CA VAL A 51 6.67 15.60 3.76
C VAL A 51 7.37 14.57 4.64
N ALA A 52 7.44 14.87 5.94
CA ALA A 52 8.10 14.07 6.96
C ALA A 52 7.25 12.88 7.40
N THR A 53 6.96 11.92 6.50
CA THR A 53 6.01 10.82 6.73
C THR A 53 6.26 10.07 8.04
N GLY A 54 7.51 9.68 8.33
CA GLY A 54 7.83 8.96 9.57
C GLY A 54 7.55 9.78 10.82
N TYR A 55 7.88 11.08 10.83
CA TYR A 55 7.63 11.95 11.98
C TYR A 55 6.14 12.25 12.15
N ARG A 56 5.43 12.43 11.04
CA ARG A 56 3.97 12.56 11.01
C ARG A 56 3.28 11.35 11.66
N MET A 57 3.70 10.13 11.31
CA MET A 57 3.14 8.90 11.89
C MET A 57 3.47 8.76 13.37
N ARG A 58 4.72 9.07 13.76
CA ARG A 58 5.14 9.09 15.16
C ARG A 58 4.33 10.11 15.98
N TYR A 59 4.11 11.30 15.45
CA TYR A 59 3.31 12.33 16.10
C TYR A 59 1.87 11.88 16.38
N LEU A 60 1.22 11.22 15.42
CA LEU A 60 -0.11 10.67 15.63
C LEU A 60 -0.13 9.63 16.77
N LYS A 61 0.88 8.75 16.83
CA LYS A 61 1.03 7.80 17.94
C LYS A 61 1.23 8.50 19.29
N GLU A 62 2.05 9.55 19.33
CA GLU A 62 2.29 10.36 20.53
C GLU A 62 1.03 11.12 20.98
N CYS A 63 0.14 11.49 20.05
CA CYS A 63 -1.17 12.06 20.35
C CYS A 63 -2.17 11.03 20.92
N GLY A 64 -1.83 9.74 20.94
CA GLY A 64 -2.71 8.67 21.42
C GLY A 64 -3.92 8.42 20.51
N VAL A 65 -3.81 8.74 19.22
CA VAL A 65 -4.86 8.46 18.23
C VAL A 65 -4.55 7.19 17.44
N ASP A 66 -5.58 6.61 16.83
CA ASP A 66 -5.48 5.49 15.90
C ASP A 66 -6.09 5.84 14.53
N LEU A 67 -5.75 5.05 13.51
CA LEU A 67 -6.31 5.15 12.17
C LEU A 67 -7.34 4.04 11.93
N ARG A 68 -8.59 4.43 11.69
CA ARG A 68 -9.67 3.53 11.28
C ARG A 68 -9.88 3.62 9.78
N PHE A 69 -9.70 2.51 9.07
CA PHE A 69 -9.95 2.45 7.64
C PHE A 69 -11.41 2.76 7.30
N VAL A 70 -11.62 3.63 6.30
CA VAL A 70 -12.94 4.01 5.79
C VAL A 70 -13.20 3.28 4.48
N ASN A 71 -12.53 3.69 3.39
CA ASN A 71 -12.65 3.12 2.06
C ASN A 71 -11.47 3.56 1.17
N PRO A 72 -11.26 2.92 0.00
CA PRO A 72 -10.46 3.54 -1.06
C PRO A 72 -11.11 4.86 -1.48
N VAL A 73 -10.30 5.87 -1.82
CA VAL A 73 -10.78 7.21 -2.21
C VAL A 73 -11.62 7.17 -3.49
N LYS A 74 -11.37 6.21 -4.38
CA LYS A 74 -12.13 6.02 -5.62
C LYS A 74 -12.99 4.77 -5.57
N ASP A 75 -14.25 4.92 -5.98
CA ASP A 75 -15.17 3.79 -6.10
C ASP A 75 -14.70 2.75 -7.12
N VAL A 76 -14.02 3.15 -8.20
CA VAL A 76 -13.43 2.20 -9.16
C VAL A 76 -12.40 1.30 -8.48
N ALA A 77 -11.56 1.84 -7.61
CA ALA A 77 -10.60 1.06 -6.83
C ALA A 77 -11.32 0.06 -5.91
N ARG A 78 -12.37 0.52 -5.20
CA ARG A 78 -13.22 -0.32 -4.36
C ARG A 78 -13.87 -1.45 -5.16
N GLN A 79 -14.52 -1.14 -6.28
CA GLN A 79 -15.17 -2.14 -7.13
C GLN A 79 -14.18 -3.18 -7.64
N ASN A 80 -12.99 -2.77 -8.09
CA ASN A 80 -11.98 -3.70 -8.59
C ASN A 80 -11.43 -4.60 -7.48
N LEU A 81 -11.23 -4.08 -6.26
CA LEU A 81 -10.83 -4.89 -5.11
C LEU A 81 -11.91 -5.91 -4.74
N VAL A 82 -13.17 -5.50 -4.72
CA VAL A 82 -14.30 -6.40 -4.46
C VAL A 82 -14.40 -7.48 -5.53
N ARG A 83 -14.26 -7.13 -6.80
CA ARG A 83 -14.21 -8.11 -7.90
C ARG A 83 -13.04 -9.09 -7.78
N CYS A 84 -11.91 -8.65 -7.22
CA CYS A 84 -10.71 -9.47 -7.10
C CYS A 84 -10.83 -10.55 -6.02
N GLY A 85 -11.49 -10.27 -4.90
CA GLY A 85 -11.46 -11.22 -3.77
C GLY A 85 -12.48 -11.00 -2.67
N GLY A 86 -13.57 -10.25 -2.95
CA GLY A 86 -14.69 -10.07 -2.04
C GLY A 86 -14.72 -8.71 -1.32
N MET A 87 -15.79 -8.50 -0.55
CA MET A 87 -16.10 -7.26 0.19
C MET A 87 -15.03 -6.87 1.22
N GLU A 88 -14.27 -7.85 1.70
CA GLU A 88 -13.15 -7.75 2.62
C GLU A 88 -11.89 -7.14 2.01
N MET A 89 -11.69 -7.24 0.69
CA MET A 89 -10.41 -6.89 0.05
C MET A 89 -9.99 -5.43 0.24
N PRO A 90 -10.90 -4.44 0.17
CA PRO A 90 -10.58 -3.07 0.55
C PRO A 90 -10.06 -2.95 1.98
N LYS A 91 -10.66 -3.67 2.94
CA LYS A 91 -10.27 -3.65 4.36
C LYS A 91 -8.91 -4.32 4.57
N ILE A 92 -8.65 -5.46 3.92
CA ILE A 92 -7.34 -6.13 3.95
C ILE A 92 -6.23 -5.18 3.49
N LEU A 93 -6.43 -4.54 2.33
CA LEU A 93 -5.44 -3.62 1.78
C LEU A 93 -5.31 -2.33 2.61
N GLY A 94 -6.41 -1.89 3.23
CA GLY A 94 -6.39 -0.83 4.23
C GLY A 94 -5.54 -1.19 5.45
N GLY A 95 -5.66 -2.42 5.96
CA GLY A 95 -4.83 -2.92 7.06
C GLY A 95 -3.35 -3.00 6.71
N ILE A 96 -3.03 -3.45 5.50
CA ILE A 96 -1.64 -3.45 4.98
C ILE A 96 -1.05 -2.03 4.97
N LEU A 97 -1.82 -1.04 4.51
CA LEU A 97 -1.36 0.34 4.46
C LEU A 97 -1.24 0.96 5.85
N LYS A 98 -2.16 0.63 6.78
CA LYS A 98 -2.04 1.00 8.19
C LYS A 98 -0.75 0.43 8.77
N TYR A 99 -0.46 -0.85 8.56
CA TYR A 99 0.79 -1.47 8.99
C TYR A 99 2.01 -0.71 8.44
N TYR A 100 2.08 -0.53 7.12
CA TYR A 100 3.23 0.12 6.48
C TYR A 100 3.47 1.55 6.98
N TYR A 101 2.44 2.39 6.96
CA TYR A 101 2.59 3.80 7.33
C TYR A 101 2.58 4.01 8.84
N PHE A 102 1.51 3.56 9.50
CA PHE A 102 1.27 3.89 10.90
C PHE A 102 2.13 3.01 11.81
N GLU A 103 2.17 1.70 11.59
CA GLU A 103 2.95 0.82 12.47
C GLU A 103 4.45 0.94 12.25
N CYS A 104 4.89 0.91 11.01
CA CYS A 104 6.31 0.93 10.66
C CYS A 104 6.88 2.32 10.36
N GLY A 105 6.07 3.39 10.42
CA GLY A 105 6.55 4.75 10.11
C GLY A 105 7.03 4.91 8.65
N ALA A 106 6.43 4.15 7.72
CA ALA A 106 6.85 4.04 6.32
C ALA A 106 8.28 3.48 6.09
N ALA A 107 8.82 2.73 7.06
CA ALA A 107 10.08 2.00 6.91
C ALA A 107 10.00 0.91 5.83
N SER A 108 11.15 0.50 5.28
CA SER A 108 11.22 -0.53 4.23
C SER A 108 10.83 -1.91 4.77
N VAL A 109 9.57 -2.28 4.60
CA VAL A 109 9.00 -3.59 5.00
C VAL A 109 8.47 -4.38 3.81
N GLY A 110 8.50 -5.71 3.92
CA GLY A 110 8.02 -6.63 2.89
C GLY A 110 6.51 -6.86 2.97
N VAL A 111 5.93 -7.43 1.90
CA VAL A 111 4.52 -7.85 1.91
C VAL A 111 4.27 -8.94 2.95
N GLU A 112 5.19 -9.88 3.08
CA GLU A 112 5.16 -10.97 4.06
C GLU A 112 4.98 -10.45 5.50
N ASP A 113 5.65 -9.37 5.86
CA ASP A 113 5.55 -8.78 7.21
C ASP A 113 4.14 -8.19 7.45
N ALA A 114 3.54 -7.60 6.42
CA ALA A 114 2.18 -7.09 6.50
C ALA A 114 1.13 -8.21 6.61
N ILE A 115 1.35 -9.36 5.95
CA ILE A 115 0.49 -10.54 6.07
C ILE A 115 0.48 -11.03 7.52
N LYS A 116 1.66 -11.15 8.15
CA LYS A 116 1.80 -11.54 9.56
C LYS A 116 1.06 -10.58 10.48
N TYR A 117 1.26 -9.27 10.31
CA TYR A 117 0.52 -8.26 11.08
C TYR A 117 -1.00 -8.42 10.99
N LEU A 118 -1.54 -8.64 9.79
CA LEU A 118 -2.98 -8.83 9.62
C LEU A 118 -3.50 -10.09 10.31
N ALA A 119 -2.70 -11.17 10.28
CA ALA A 119 -3.01 -12.42 10.95
C ALA A 119 -2.97 -12.27 12.47
N ASP A 120 -1.90 -11.69 13.02
CA ASP A 120 -1.69 -11.51 14.46
C ASP A 120 -2.77 -10.61 15.10
N THR A 121 -3.31 -9.67 14.32
CA THR A 121 -4.34 -8.73 14.78
C THR A 121 -5.77 -9.14 14.42
N ASP A 122 -5.94 -10.22 13.66
CA ASP A 122 -7.17 -10.56 12.94
C ASP A 122 -7.88 -9.32 12.38
N TYR A 123 -7.15 -8.55 11.56
CA TYR A 123 -7.55 -7.18 11.20
C TYR A 123 -8.95 -7.07 10.58
N VAL A 124 -9.35 -8.06 9.77
CA VAL A 124 -10.69 -8.13 9.19
C VAL A 124 -11.71 -8.64 10.20
N GLY A 125 -11.33 -9.54 11.10
CA GLY A 125 -12.18 -10.20 12.08
C GLY A 125 -12.76 -11.51 11.55
N TYR A 126 -11.94 -12.37 10.94
CA TYR A 126 -12.38 -13.67 10.43
C TYR A 126 -12.67 -14.67 11.56
N GLY A 127 -11.89 -14.63 12.64
CA GLY A 127 -11.98 -15.59 13.74
C GLY A 127 -11.61 -17.03 13.38
N PHE A 128 -10.81 -17.23 12.33
CA PHE A 128 -10.29 -18.55 11.93
C PHE A 128 -9.01 -18.89 12.70
N ASP A 129 -8.63 -20.17 12.72
CA ASP A 129 -7.36 -20.61 13.30
C ASP A 129 -6.18 -20.40 12.34
N ASP A 130 -6.43 -20.41 11.03
CA ASP A 130 -5.44 -20.33 9.93
C ASP A 130 -5.38 -18.92 9.30
N LEU A 131 -5.37 -17.87 10.13
CA LEU A 131 -5.43 -16.49 9.66
C LEU A 131 -4.29 -16.13 8.70
N TYR A 132 -3.08 -16.59 8.98
CA TYR A 132 -1.92 -16.31 8.11
C TYR A 132 -2.16 -16.82 6.69
N ASP A 133 -2.60 -18.07 6.53
CA ASP A 133 -2.86 -18.66 5.21
C ASP A 133 -4.04 -17.98 4.52
N THR A 134 -5.08 -17.63 5.28
CA THR A 134 -6.23 -16.86 4.78
C THR A 134 -5.80 -15.52 4.17
N TYR A 135 -5.02 -14.72 4.91
CA TYR A 135 -4.53 -13.43 4.40
C TYR A 135 -3.53 -13.61 3.26
N ARG A 136 -2.63 -14.60 3.38
CA ARG A 136 -1.61 -14.89 2.37
C ARG A 136 -2.24 -15.20 1.02
N VAL A 137 -3.21 -16.11 0.95
CA VAL A 137 -3.88 -16.48 -0.30
C VAL A 137 -4.61 -15.27 -0.92
N LYS A 138 -5.30 -14.47 -0.12
CA LYS A 138 -6.01 -13.28 -0.61
C LYS A 138 -5.06 -12.23 -1.18
N ILE A 139 -3.94 -11.98 -0.50
CA ILE A 139 -2.94 -11.00 -0.92
C ILE A 139 -2.17 -11.51 -2.14
N ALA A 140 -1.78 -12.79 -2.16
CA ALA A 140 -1.21 -13.46 -3.33
C ALA A 140 -2.06 -13.26 -4.59
N ASN A 141 -3.36 -13.56 -4.50
CA ASN A 141 -4.28 -13.42 -5.62
C ASN A 141 -4.44 -11.95 -6.05
N LEU A 142 -4.46 -11.00 -5.11
CA LEU A 142 -4.50 -9.57 -5.42
C LEU A 142 -3.23 -9.11 -6.16
N LEU A 143 -2.06 -9.50 -5.68
CA LEU A 143 -0.78 -9.14 -6.32
C LEU A 143 -0.70 -9.73 -7.73
N TYR A 144 -1.16 -10.97 -7.91
CA TYR A 144 -1.26 -11.59 -9.22
C TYR A 144 -2.24 -10.86 -10.15
N ALA A 145 -3.41 -10.45 -9.65
CA ALA A 145 -4.36 -9.65 -10.42
C ALA A 145 -3.76 -8.28 -10.80
N MET A 146 -3.06 -7.62 -9.89
CA MET A 146 -2.33 -6.37 -10.16
C MET A 146 -1.26 -6.56 -11.23
N PHE A 147 -0.52 -7.67 -11.18
CA PHE A 147 0.44 -8.02 -12.22
C PHE A 147 -0.24 -8.20 -13.57
N THR A 148 -1.36 -8.91 -13.61
CA THR A 148 -2.05 -9.33 -14.84
C THR A 148 -3.05 -8.33 -15.40
N GLY A 149 -3.22 -7.13 -14.82
CA GLY A 149 -3.98 -6.04 -15.45
C GLY A 149 -4.89 -5.23 -14.54
N LEU A 150 -5.11 -5.66 -13.29
CA LEU A 150 -5.88 -4.88 -12.31
C LEU A 150 -5.19 -3.54 -12.06
N ARG A 151 -5.93 -2.45 -12.24
CA ARG A 151 -5.52 -1.08 -11.91
C ARG A 151 -6.63 -0.41 -11.11
N PHE A 152 -6.31 0.60 -10.31
CA PHE A 152 -7.33 1.35 -9.56
C PHE A 152 -7.93 2.54 -10.32
N SER A 153 -7.30 2.95 -11.42
CA SER A 153 -7.74 4.10 -12.23
C SER A 153 -8.76 3.76 -13.31
N LYS A 154 -8.99 2.48 -13.63
CA LYS A 154 -9.92 2.04 -14.67
C LYS A 154 -10.70 0.79 -14.22
N PRO A 155 -11.97 0.61 -14.63
CA PRO A 155 -12.70 -0.62 -14.35
C PRO A 155 -11.95 -1.85 -14.83
N TRP A 156 -11.87 -2.88 -13.97
CA TRP A 156 -11.25 -4.16 -14.30
C TRP A 156 -12.33 -5.22 -14.52
N SER A 157 -12.19 -5.98 -15.61
CA SER A 157 -13.14 -7.00 -16.06
C SER A 157 -12.90 -8.37 -15.44
N GLY A 158 -11.83 -8.55 -14.67
CA GLY A 158 -11.40 -9.85 -14.14
C GLY A 158 -10.54 -10.66 -15.10
N ARG A 159 -10.40 -10.22 -16.37
CA ARG A 159 -9.56 -10.92 -17.35
C ARG A 159 -8.09 -10.52 -17.21
N SER A 160 -7.21 -11.49 -17.42
CA SER A 160 -5.77 -11.27 -17.52
C SER A 160 -5.45 -10.61 -18.87
N ASP A 161 -4.69 -9.52 -18.83
CA ASP A 161 -4.06 -8.88 -20.00
C ASP A 161 -2.79 -9.64 -20.45
N VAL A 162 -2.35 -10.64 -19.67
CA VAL A 162 -1.16 -11.47 -19.94
C VAL A 162 -1.59 -12.85 -20.45
N SER A 163 -1.21 -13.20 -21.68
CA SER A 163 -1.56 -14.47 -22.34
C SER A 163 -0.40 -15.47 -22.50
N GLY A 164 0.87 -15.04 -22.40
CA GLY A 164 2.04 -15.85 -22.76
C GLY A 164 2.99 -16.25 -21.62
N GLY A 165 2.66 -15.96 -20.36
CA GLY A 165 3.60 -16.08 -19.24
C GLY A 165 4.43 -14.81 -19.04
N TYR A 166 5.48 -14.88 -18.22
CA TYR A 166 6.35 -13.73 -17.93
C TYR A 166 7.81 -14.16 -17.69
N ILE A 167 8.73 -13.23 -17.93
CA ILE A 167 10.17 -13.45 -17.86
C ILE A 167 10.78 -12.55 -16.80
N VAL A 168 11.56 -13.13 -15.87
CA VAL A 168 12.34 -12.41 -14.87
C VAL A 168 13.81 -12.53 -15.25
N VAL A 169 14.43 -11.41 -15.61
CA VAL A 169 15.88 -11.33 -15.86
C VAL A 169 16.57 -10.87 -14.57
N LYS A 170 17.46 -11.71 -14.05
CA LYS A 170 18.28 -11.39 -12.88
C LYS A 170 19.48 -10.54 -13.31
N ARG A 171 20.16 -9.92 -12.32
CA ARG A 171 21.34 -9.06 -12.57
C ARG A 171 22.55 -9.81 -13.14
N ASP A 172 22.67 -11.09 -12.83
CA ASP A 172 23.72 -12.00 -13.35
C ASP A 172 23.45 -12.46 -14.79
N GLY A 173 22.35 -12.00 -15.41
CA GLY A 173 21.96 -12.37 -16.77
C GLY A 173 21.11 -13.63 -16.83
N ASP A 174 20.87 -14.31 -15.70
CA ASP A 174 19.96 -15.46 -15.66
C ASP A 174 18.54 -15.04 -16.01
N VAL A 175 17.90 -15.85 -16.85
CA VAL A 175 16.52 -15.66 -17.27
C VAL A 175 15.66 -16.75 -16.67
N VAL A 176 14.67 -16.37 -15.86
CA VAL A 176 13.62 -17.28 -15.36
C VAL A 176 12.34 -16.99 -16.14
N ALA A 177 11.93 -17.93 -16.98
CA ALA A 177 10.66 -17.85 -17.70
C ALA A 177 9.60 -18.66 -16.96
N PHE A 178 8.50 -18.02 -16.61
CA PHE A 178 7.35 -18.68 -16.03
C PHE A 178 6.24 -18.75 -17.06
N HIS A 179 5.80 -19.96 -17.39
CA HIS A 179 4.61 -20.15 -18.20
C HIS A 179 3.36 -20.11 -17.31
N SER A 180 2.20 -19.85 -17.91
CA SER A 180 0.91 -19.65 -17.23
C SER A 180 0.46 -20.79 -16.31
N CYS A 181 1.06 -22.00 -16.37
CA CYS A 181 0.74 -23.09 -15.44
C CYS A 181 1.52 -23.04 -14.12
N ILE A 182 2.33 -22.01 -13.89
CA ILE A 182 3.09 -21.79 -12.65
C ILE A 182 2.57 -20.53 -11.91
N ALA A 183 1.24 -20.38 -11.85
CA ALA A 183 0.63 -19.21 -11.22
C ALA A 183 0.92 -19.13 -9.71
N ASP A 184 1.05 -20.29 -9.04
CA ASP A 184 1.24 -20.33 -7.58
C ASP A 184 2.68 -20.03 -7.17
N GLU A 185 3.70 -20.60 -7.84
CA GLU A 185 5.10 -20.21 -7.56
C GLU A 185 5.33 -18.72 -7.86
N PHE A 186 4.58 -18.14 -8.80
CA PHE A 186 4.68 -16.71 -9.02
C PHE A 186 4.12 -15.89 -7.88
N LYS A 187 2.98 -16.29 -7.34
CA LYS A 187 2.37 -15.60 -6.21
C LYS A 187 3.34 -15.61 -5.03
N ASP A 188 4.00 -16.74 -4.81
CA ASP A 188 5.04 -16.87 -3.79
C ASP A 188 6.22 -15.94 -4.07
N PHE A 189 6.69 -15.89 -5.32
CA PHE A 189 7.71 -14.94 -5.76
C PHE A 189 7.30 -13.48 -5.53
N LEU A 190 6.05 -13.10 -5.83
CA LEU A 190 5.54 -11.74 -5.63
C LEU A 190 5.53 -11.39 -4.14
N ILE A 191 5.05 -12.28 -3.27
CA ILE A 191 5.05 -12.04 -1.82
C ILE A 191 6.48 -11.85 -1.29
N ASP A 192 7.41 -12.73 -1.69
CA ASP A 192 8.79 -12.67 -1.22
C ASP A 192 9.54 -11.45 -1.76
N LYS A 193 9.33 -11.09 -3.03
CA LYS A 193 10.12 -10.05 -3.70
C LYS A 193 9.52 -8.66 -3.64
N LEU A 194 8.31 -8.45 -3.14
CA LEU A 194 7.72 -7.11 -3.05
C LEU A 194 7.93 -6.47 -1.68
N LYS A 195 8.02 -5.14 -1.72
CA LYS A 195 8.04 -4.26 -0.56
C LYS A 195 7.17 -3.03 -0.82
N PHE A 196 6.82 -2.36 0.27
CA PHE A 196 6.15 -1.07 0.22
C PHE A 196 7.16 0.06 -0.05
N GLU A 197 6.71 1.10 -0.74
CA GLU A 197 7.47 2.33 -0.91
C GLU A 197 6.52 3.52 -0.98
N GLY A 198 6.78 4.56 -0.19
CA GLY A 198 6.02 5.79 -0.21
C GLY A 198 6.23 6.55 -1.53
N PRO A 199 5.17 6.84 -2.30
CA PRO A 199 5.27 7.72 -3.46
C PRO A 199 5.46 9.19 -3.04
N SER A 200 5.64 10.09 -4.01
CA SER A 200 5.69 11.54 -3.71
C SER A 200 4.34 12.03 -3.15
N CYS A 201 4.34 12.50 -1.90
CA CYS A 201 3.14 13.02 -1.23
C CYS A 201 2.45 14.12 -2.03
N THR A 202 3.21 15.11 -2.51
CA THR A 202 2.68 16.23 -3.30
C THR A 202 2.08 15.78 -4.63
N ARG A 203 2.73 14.86 -5.35
CA ARG A 203 2.25 14.36 -6.65
C ARG A 203 0.97 13.54 -6.51
N HIS A 204 0.86 12.77 -5.42
CA HIS A 204 -0.21 11.80 -5.20
C HIS A 204 -1.26 12.26 -4.18
N LYS A 205 -1.15 13.49 -3.65
CA LYS A 205 -2.15 14.17 -2.81
C LYS A 205 -2.60 13.31 -1.62
N TYR A 206 -1.63 12.82 -0.86
CA TYR A 206 -1.84 12.02 0.35
C TYR A 206 -0.90 12.51 1.46
N MET A 207 -1.03 11.94 2.66
CA MET A 207 -0.25 12.32 3.85
C MET A 207 -0.62 13.69 4.42
N GLU A 208 -1.83 14.18 4.15
CA GLU A 208 -2.37 15.45 4.66
C GLU A 208 -3.68 15.18 5.41
N ILE A 209 -3.80 15.76 6.61
CA ILE A 209 -5.01 15.65 7.42
C ILE A 209 -5.97 16.76 7.02
N TYR A 210 -7.24 16.41 6.88
CA TYR A 210 -8.34 17.35 6.63
C TYR A 210 -9.54 17.02 7.50
N LYS A 211 -10.37 18.03 7.72
CA LYS A 211 -11.63 17.92 8.45
C LYS A 211 -12.78 17.86 7.44
N LYS A 212 -13.74 16.96 7.65
CA LYS A 212 -14.98 16.93 6.86
C LYS A 212 -16.11 17.66 7.60
N ASP A 213 -17.23 17.83 6.91
CA ASP A 213 -18.43 18.50 7.43
C ASP A 213 -19.04 17.80 8.67
N ASP A 214 -18.70 16.53 8.89
CA ASP A 214 -19.07 15.78 10.10
C ASP A 214 -18.25 16.17 11.35
N GLY A 215 -17.33 17.12 11.21
CA GLY A 215 -16.44 17.59 12.27
C GLY A 215 -15.27 16.66 12.58
N LYS A 216 -15.12 15.55 11.86
CA LYS A 216 -14.09 14.54 12.08
C LYS A 216 -12.88 14.74 11.16
N TYR A 217 -11.76 14.17 11.57
CA TYR A 217 -10.48 14.28 10.89
C TYR A 217 -10.16 13.01 10.11
N TYR A 218 -9.62 13.21 8.90
CA TYR A 218 -9.32 12.14 7.97
C TYR A 218 -7.92 12.29 7.40
N LEU A 219 -7.32 11.16 7.07
CA LEU A 219 -5.99 11.04 6.46
C LEU A 219 -6.06 10.12 5.24
N LYS A 220 -5.37 10.49 4.17
CA LYS A 220 -5.18 9.63 2.99
C LYS A 220 -3.80 8.98 3.00
N LEU A 221 -3.76 7.67 2.77
CA LEU A 221 -2.52 6.89 2.57
C LEU A 221 -2.47 6.30 1.16
N ALA A 222 -1.31 6.37 0.50
CA ALA A 222 -1.16 5.93 -0.89
C ALA A 222 -0.52 4.53 -0.99
N LEU A 223 -1.05 3.69 -1.87
CA LEU A 223 -0.47 2.39 -2.19
C LEU A 223 0.58 2.48 -3.31
N GLN A 224 1.72 1.83 -3.08
CA GLN A 224 2.69 1.50 -4.12
C GLN A 224 3.49 0.25 -3.73
N PHE A 225 3.68 -0.66 -4.68
CA PHE A 225 4.46 -1.91 -4.52
C PHE A 225 5.66 -1.91 -5.45
N ARG A 226 6.86 -2.08 -4.89
CA ARG A 226 8.12 -2.19 -5.64
C ARG A 226 8.82 -3.51 -5.35
N PHE A 227 9.60 -3.98 -6.32
CA PHE A 227 10.47 -5.13 -6.12
C PHE A 227 11.65 -4.76 -5.21
N LYS A 228 12.00 -5.66 -4.30
CA LYS A 228 13.24 -5.61 -3.52
C LYS A 228 14.40 -5.74 -4.51
N LEU A 229 15.25 -4.72 -4.59
CA LEU A 229 16.54 -4.85 -5.27
C LEU A 229 17.39 -5.81 -4.43
N LYS A 230 17.92 -6.88 -5.03
CA LYS A 230 19.04 -7.61 -4.41
C LYS A 230 20.17 -6.58 -4.23
N LYS A 231 20.70 -6.44 -3.01
CA LYS A 231 22.06 -5.91 -2.87
C LYS A 231 23.03 -6.99 -3.32
#